data_AF-A0AAV4FLJ7-F1
#
_entry.id   AF-A0AAV4FLJ7-F1
#
_cell.length_a   1.000
_cell.length_b   1.000
_cell.length_c   1.000
_cell.angle_alpha   90.00
_cell.angle_beta   90.00
_cell.angle_gamma   90.00
#
_symmetry.space_group_name_H-M   'P 1'
#
loop_
_entity.id
_entity.type
_entity.pdbx_description
1 polymer ?
#
loop_
_entity_poly.entity_id
_entity_poly.type
_entity_poly.pdbx_seq_one_letter_code
_entity_poly.pdbx_strand_id
1 'polypeptide(L)'
;MSKVSNLGDVPQALKLTNELLSLDPTHERATNNKRYFEQMLRDDEKREPLSQEAKRIQYQENRDSYRNTQEFLTYEALCRGENTQPIKDAHRLKCQYVTNNHPLLLLQPAKEEEMHLDPWIVVYHDIMSEEEMRQIKRLATPRLNRATVQNAKTGELETAHYRISKSAWLRGEEDPVIKKYNERMQAITGLDLETAEELQIANYGLGGHYEPHYDFARRDEKDAFKTLGTGNRIATFLNYMSDVQAGGATVFPYLGLKLYPKKGDAAFWYNLHKSGDGIHETRHAACPVLVGIKWVANKWIHERGQEFRRPCGLEPDE
;
A
#
# COMPACT_ATOMS: atom_id res chain seq x y z
N MET A 1 -14.10 -7.91 21.30
CA MET A 1 -13.14 -8.07 20.19
C MET A 1 -13.46 -7.02 19.15
N SER A 2 -12.52 -6.12 18.86
CA SER A 2 -12.81 -4.89 18.10
C SER A 2 -13.17 -5.22 16.64
N LYS A 3 -14.02 -4.38 16.02
CA LYS A 3 -14.37 -4.48 14.59
C LYS A 3 -13.16 -4.54 13.65
N VAL A 4 -11.94 -4.25 14.13
CA VAL A 4 -10.70 -4.21 13.35
C VAL A 4 -10.18 -5.63 13.04
N SER A 5 -10.36 -6.62 13.92
CA SER A 5 -9.75 -7.96 13.77
C SER A 5 -10.51 -8.94 12.86
N ASN A 6 -11.70 -8.56 12.36
CA ASN A 6 -12.65 -9.54 11.81
C ASN A 6 -12.65 -9.67 10.28
N LEU A 7 -11.63 -9.21 9.55
CA LEU A 7 -11.58 -9.42 8.09
C LEU A 7 -10.17 -9.77 7.56
N GLY A 8 -10.19 -10.80 6.70
CA GLY A 8 -9.14 -11.39 5.87
C GLY A 8 -9.86 -12.29 4.84
N ASP A 9 -9.19 -12.83 3.81
CA ASP A 9 -9.80 -13.85 2.94
C ASP A 9 -9.78 -15.17 3.71
N VAL A 10 -10.76 -15.34 4.61
CA VAL A 10 -10.85 -16.50 5.51
C VAL A 10 -10.87 -17.82 4.73
N PRO A 11 -11.60 -17.95 3.60
CA PRO A 11 -11.49 -19.15 2.76
C PRO A 11 -10.06 -19.42 2.26
N GLN A 12 -9.37 -18.41 1.74
CA GLN A 12 -7.99 -18.56 1.26
C GLN A 12 -7.00 -18.80 2.40
N ALA A 13 -7.18 -18.14 3.54
CA ALA A 13 -6.36 -18.32 4.73
C ALA A 13 -6.52 -19.75 5.29
N LEU A 14 -7.74 -20.30 5.30
CA LEU A 14 -8.00 -21.69 5.64
C LEU A 14 -7.37 -22.65 4.63
N LYS A 15 -7.47 -22.37 3.33
CA LYS A 15 -6.81 -23.17 2.28
C LYS A 15 -5.30 -23.23 2.48
N LEU A 16 -4.64 -22.08 2.62
CA LEU A 16 -3.18 -21.98 2.86
C LEU A 16 -2.78 -22.65 4.18
N THR A 17 -3.63 -22.54 5.21
CA THR A 17 -3.38 -23.22 6.50
C THR A 17 -3.47 -24.73 6.39
N ASN A 18 -4.40 -25.25 5.58
CA ASN A 18 -4.49 -26.69 5.30
C ASN A 18 -3.29 -27.18 4.47
N GLU A 19 -2.84 -26.40 3.49
CA GLU A 19 -1.61 -26.70 2.73
C GLU A 19 -0.37 -26.70 3.65
N LEU A 20 -0.26 -25.75 4.56
CA LEU A 20 0.81 -25.73 5.56
C LEU A 20 0.74 -26.97 6.47
N LEU A 21 -0.44 -27.36 6.95
CA LEU A 21 -0.63 -28.54 7.78
C LEU A 21 -0.40 -29.87 7.03
N SER A 22 -0.55 -29.90 5.71
CA SER A 22 -0.19 -31.07 4.90
C SER A 22 1.32 -31.22 4.74
N LEU A 23 2.07 -30.11 4.84
CA LEU A 23 3.53 -30.10 4.78
C LEU A 23 4.16 -30.31 6.16
N ASP A 24 3.58 -29.71 7.21
CA ASP A 24 3.97 -29.87 8.62
C ASP A 24 2.73 -30.08 9.50
N PRO A 25 2.34 -31.35 9.74
CA PRO A 25 1.18 -31.69 10.58
C PRO A 25 1.36 -31.32 12.05
N THR A 26 2.59 -31.12 12.52
CA THR A 26 2.91 -30.81 13.91
C THR A 26 2.92 -29.32 14.22
N HIS A 27 2.69 -28.48 13.21
CA HIS A 27 2.69 -27.04 13.33
C HIS A 27 1.54 -26.56 14.23
N GLU A 28 1.80 -26.44 15.53
CA GLU A 28 0.83 -26.12 16.59
C GLU A 28 0.01 -24.86 16.27
N ARG A 29 0.69 -23.86 15.70
CA ARG A 29 0.06 -22.58 15.32
C ARG A 29 -0.87 -22.69 14.10
N ALA A 30 -0.58 -23.58 13.15
CA ALA A 30 -1.42 -23.77 11.98
C ALA A 30 -2.69 -24.53 12.37
N THR A 31 -2.57 -25.47 13.33
CA THR A 31 -3.72 -26.14 13.97
C THR A 31 -4.65 -25.16 14.67
N ASN A 32 -4.09 -24.19 15.42
CA ASN A 32 -4.88 -23.16 16.09
C ASN A 32 -5.52 -22.18 15.09
N ASN A 33 -4.77 -21.74 14.07
CA ASN A 33 -5.29 -20.88 13.01
C ASN A 33 -6.42 -21.56 12.23
N LYS A 34 -6.30 -22.86 11.93
CA LYS A 34 -7.34 -23.65 11.25
C LYS A 34 -8.65 -23.60 12.01
N ARG A 35 -8.64 -23.91 13.31
CA ARG A 35 -9.85 -23.86 14.17
C ARG A 35 -10.48 -22.47 14.17
N TYR A 36 -9.63 -21.43 14.25
CA TYR A 36 -10.06 -20.04 14.22
C TYR A 36 -10.74 -19.66 12.89
N PHE A 37 -10.16 -20.04 11.74
CA PHE A 37 -10.73 -19.75 10.42
C PHE A 37 -12.01 -20.52 10.13
N GLU A 38 -12.07 -21.80 10.50
CA GLU A 38 -13.30 -22.58 10.38
C GLU A 38 -14.44 -21.99 11.21
N GLN A 39 -14.14 -21.43 12.40
CA GLN A 39 -15.13 -20.73 13.21
C GLN A 39 -15.60 -19.44 12.55
N MET A 40 -14.70 -18.64 11.98
CA MET A 40 -15.06 -17.42 11.25
C MET A 40 -15.95 -17.70 10.03
N LEU A 41 -15.71 -18.78 9.27
CA LEU A 41 -16.56 -19.15 8.12
C LEU A 41 -17.97 -19.56 8.56
N ARG A 42 -18.07 -20.35 9.64
CA ARG A 42 -19.36 -20.75 10.23
C ARG A 42 -20.19 -19.55 10.73
N ASP A 43 -19.52 -18.50 11.18
CA ASP A 43 -20.19 -17.27 11.62
C ASP A 43 -20.61 -16.37 10.45
N ASP A 44 -19.93 -16.45 9.30
CA ASP A 44 -20.24 -15.67 8.10
C ASP A 44 -21.35 -16.31 7.24
N GLU A 45 -21.46 -17.66 7.21
CA GLU A 45 -22.55 -18.41 6.55
C GLU A 45 -23.95 -18.10 7.13
N LYS A 46 -24.03 -17.51 8.33
CA LYS A 46 -25.29 -17.08 8.95
C LYS A 46 -25.83 -15.75 8.40
N ARG A 47 -25.15 -15.12 7.45
CA ARG A 47 -25.60 -13.90 6.75
C ARG A 47 -25.96 -14.27 5.31
N GLU A 48 -27.20 -13.97 4.90
CA GLU A 48 -27.87 -14.51 3.71
C GLU A 48 -27.06 -14.50 2.40
N PRO A 49 -27.20 -15.54 1.55
CA PRO A 49 -26.63 -15.61 0.21
C PRO A 49 -27.67 -15.23 -0.86
N LEU A 50 -27.22 -14.78 -2.04
CA LEU A 50 -27.78 -15.05 -3.39
C LEU A 50 -27.43 -13.89 -4.36
N SER A 51 -26.32 -14.04 -5.08
CA SER A 51 -25.99 -13.41 -6.40
C SER A 51 -24.50 -13.57 -6.78
N GLN A 52 -23.66 -14.12 -5.89
CA GLN A 52 -22.20 -14.13 -6.05
C GLN A 52 -21.62 -15.31 -6.83
N GLU A 53 -22.38 -16.37 -7.07
CA GLU A 53 -21.83 -17.65 -7.56
C GLU A 53 -21.38 -17.57 -9.03
N ALA A 54 -22.15 -16.89 -9.89
CA ALA A 54 -21.75 -16.62 -11.28
C ALA A 54 -20.55 -15.65 -11.38
N LYS A 55 -20.45 -14.66 -10.46
CA LYS A 55 -19.30 -13.76 -10.38
C LYS A 55 -18.04 -14.47 -9.86
N ARG A 56 -18.18 -15.47 -8.99
CA ARG A 56 -17.07 -16.28 -8.46
C ARG A 56 -16.40 -17.14 -9.54
N ILE A 57 -17.16 -17.75 -10.43
CA ILE A 57 -16.64 -18.65 -11.48
C ILE A 57 -15.80 -17.87 -12.52
N GLN A 58 -16.33 -16.75 -13.03
CA GLN A 58 -15.59 -15.90 -13.99
C GLN A 58 -14.37 -15.19 -13.35
N TYR A 59 -14.43 -14.93 -12.04
CA TYR A 59 -13.29 -14.43 -11.27
C TYR A 59 -12.19 -15.49 -11.10
N GLN A 60 -12.56 -16.76 -10.87
CA GLN A 60 -11.60 -17.86 -10.72
C GLN A 60 -10.81 -18.13 -12.01
N GLU A 61 -11.45 -18.18 -13.17
CA GLU A 61 -10.77 -18.44 -14.46
C GLU A 61 -9.74 -17.34 -14.82
N ASN A 62 -10.03 -16.07 -14.55
CA ASN A 62 -9.05 -14.98 -14.75
C ASN A 62 -7.93 -14.98 -13.70
N ARG A 63 -8.22 -15.44 -12.47
CA ARG A 63 -7.24 -15.56 -11.38
C ARG A 63 -6.15 -16.56 -11.73
N ASP A 64 -6.53 -17.67 -12.35
CA ASP A 64 -5.59 -18.73 -12.74
C ASP A 64 -4.64 -18.28 -13.86
N SER A 65 -5.07 -17.38 -14.76
CA SER A 65 -4.21 -16.81 -15.80
C SER A 65 -3.13 -15.86 -15.23
N TYR A 66 -3.51 -14.91 -14.36
CA TYR A 66 -2.53 -13.97 -13.78
C TYR A 66 -1.53 -14.65 -12.84
N ARG A 67 -1.99 -15.62 -12.04
CA ARG A 67 -1.14 -16.36 -11.09
C ARG A 67 -0.03 -17.16 -11.76
N ASN A 68 -0.21 -17.52 -13.03
CA ASN A 68 0.80 -18.23 -13.81
C ASN A 68 1.79 -17.29 -14.52
N THR A 69 1.64 -15.96 -14.36
CA THR A 69 2.57 -15.00 -14.96
C THR A 69 3.90 -14.95 -14.20
N GLN A 70 4.97 -14.63 -14.92
CA GLN A 70 6.28 -14.42 -14.30
C GLN A 70 6.26 -13.30 -13.25
N GLU A 71 5.43 -12.28 -13.45
CA GLU A 71 5.25 -11.20 -12.47
C GLU A 71 4.74 -11.75 -11.13
N PHE A 72 3.67 -12.56 -11.16
CA PHE A 72 3.07 -13.08 -9.95
C PHE A 72 4.05 -14.00 -9.20
N LEU A 73 4.81 -14.83 -9.92
CA LEU A 73 5.84 -15.67 -9.32
C LEU A 73 6.95 -14.84 -8.64
N THR A 74 7.40 -13.76 -9.29
CA THR A 74 8.36 -12.81 -8.71
C THR A 74 7.79 -12.12 -7.47
N TYR A 75 6.53 -11.68 -7.53
CA TYR A 75 5.81 -11.10 -6.38
C TYR A 75 5.76 -12.08 -5.20
N GLU A 76 5.38 -13.35 -5.42
CA GLU A 76 5.33 -14.35 -4.36
C GLU A 76 6.72 -14.64 -3.77
N ALA A 77 7.76 -14.74 -4.61
CA ALA A 77 9.13 -14.91 -4.17
C ALA A 77 9.59 -13.75 -3.26
N LEU A 78 9.30 -12.51 -3.66
CA LEU A 78 9.60 -11.34 -2.83
C LEU A 78 8.83 -11.37 -1.50
N CYS A 79 7.57 -11.79 -1.50
CA CYS A 79 6.78 -11.92 -0.28
C CYS A 79 7.24 -13.05 0.66
N ARG A 80 7.94 -14.07 0.13
CA ARG A 80 8.65 -15.08 0.93
C ARG A 80 10.02 -14.59 1.42
N GLY A 81 10.44 -13.39 1.03
CA GLY A 81 11.71 -12.79 1.42
C GLY A 81 12.87 -13.14 0.49
N GLU A 82 12.63 -13.84 -0.62
CA GLU A 82 13.66 -14.19 -1.60
C GLU A 82 14.19 -12.95 -2.32
N ASN A 83 15.45 -12.99 -2.76
CA ASN A 83 16.04 -11.95 -3.61
C ASN A 83 15.88 -12.38 -5.07
N THR A 84 15.02 -11.71 -5.82
CA THR A 84 14.73 -12.08 -7.21
C THR A 84 15.74 -11.49 -8.20
N GLN A 85 16.37 -10.37 -7.83
CA GLN A 85 17.41 -9.70 -8.60
C GLN A 85 18.24 -8.77 -7.69
N PRO A 86 19.50 -8.46 -8.04
CA PRO A 86 20.29 -7.48 -7.32
C PRO A 86 19.74 -6.07 -7.52
N ILE A 87 19.82 -5.24 -6.48
CA ILE A 87 19.50 -3.81 -6.59
C ILE A 87 20.57 -3.13 -7.42
N LYS A 88 20.17 -2.50 -8.53
CA LYS A 88 21.07 -1.73 -9.41
C LYS A 88 21.76 -0.63 -8.59
N ASP A 89 23.07 -0.51 -8.75
CA ASP A 89 23.88 0.52 -8.09
C ASP A 89 23.76 0.54 -6.55
N ALA A 90 23.48 -0.60 -5.91
CA ALA A 90 23.30 -0.68 -4.45
C ALA A 90 24.45 -0.06 -3.63
N HIS A 91 25.68 -0.11 -4.15
CA HIS A 91 26.88 0.46 -3.53
C HIS A 91 26.87 2.00 -3.44
N ARG A 92 25.96 2.68 -4.16
CA ARG A 92 25.79 4.13 -4.17
C ARG A 92 24.68 4.62 -3.25
N LEU A 93 23.84 3.72 -2.75
CA LEU A 93 22.76 4.05 -1.81
C LEU A 93 23.33 4.64 -0.53
N LYS A 94 22.67 5.67 0.01
CA LYS A 94 23.09 6.35 1.23
C LYS A 94 21.92 6.58 2.18
N CYS A 95 22.27 6.70 3.46
CA CYS A 95 21.42 7.31 4.46
C CYS A 95 21.89 8.75 4.70
N GLN A 96 20.96 9.69 4.78
CA GLN A 96 21.29 11.10 4.98
C GLN A 96 20.23 11.84 5.79
N TYR A 97 20.63 12.96 6.38
CA TYR A 97 19.71 13.91 6.97
C TYR A 97 19.37 14.97 5.92
N VAL A 98 18.09 15.07 5.55
CA VAL A 98 17.62 16.03 4.54
C VAL A 98 16.81 17.14 5.18
N THR A 99 17.07 18.37 4.74
CA THR A 99 16.36 19.57 5.21
C THR A 99 15.47 20.17 4.12
N ASN A 100 15.72 19.85 2.85
CA ASN A 100 15.04 20.41 1.68
C ASN A 100 14.89 21.94 1.73
N ASN A 101 15.85 22.63 2.37
CA ASN A 101 15.82 24.07 2.63
C ASN A 101 14.51 24.57 3.27
N HIS A 102 13.76 23.68 3.93
CA HIS A 102 12.51 24.02 4.58
C HIS A 102 12.76 24.40 6.04
N PRO A 103 12.25 25.55 6.54
CA PRO A 103 12.51 26.01 7.91
C PRO A 103 12.20 24.98 8.99
N LEU A 104 11.13 24.19 8.82
CA LEU A 104 10.76 23.12 9.76
C LEU A 104 11.83 22.03 9.90
N LEU A 105 12.56 21.71 8.82
CA LEU A 105 13.54 20.63 8.80
C LEU A 105 14.96 21.10 9.15
N LEU A 106 15.18 22.40 9.34
CA LEU A 106 16.48 22.90 9.84
C LEU A 106 16.75 22.45 11.28
N LEU A 107 15.72 22.42 12.12
CA LEU A 107 15.83 22.00 13.52
C LEU A 107 15.65 20.49 13.71
N GLN A 108 14.88 19.86 12.82
CA GLN A 108 14.63 18.42 12.83
C GLN A 108 14.73 17.87 11.40
N PRO A 109 15.95 17.64 10.89
CA PRO A 109 16.14 17.08 9.56
C PRO A 109 15.46 15.71 9.44
N ALA A 110 14.88 15.43 8.27
CA ALA A 110 14.30 14.12 8.00
C ALA A 110 15.42 13.09 7.78
N LYS A 111 15.27 11.91 8.40
CA LYS A 111 16.19 10.78 8.23
C LYS A 111 15.79 10.02 6.98
N GLU A 112 16.53 10.19 5.89
CA GLU A 112 16.26 9.55 4.61
C GLU A 112 17.21 8.37 4.40
N GLU A 113 16.66 7.23 3.97
CA GLU A 113 17.38 6.04 3.53
C GLU A 113 17.01 5.76 2.07
N GLU A 114 17.98 5.80 1.17
CA GLU A 114 17.78 5.45 -0.23
C GLU A 114 17.65 3.94 -0.41
N MET A 115 16.54 3.51 -1.00
CA MET A 115 16.25 2.11 -1.29
C MET A 115 16.48 1.77 -2.77
N HIS A 116 16.35 2.77 -3.64
CA HIS A 116 16.60 2.67 -5.08
C HIS A 116 16.92 4.06 -5.65
N LEU A 117 17.84 4.13 -6.62
CA LEU A 117 18.26 5.41 -7.23
C LEU A 117 17.42 5.79 -8.45
N ASP A 118 16.99 4.81 -9.25
CA ASP A 118 16.32 5.04 -10.53
C ASP A 118 15.36 3.87 -10.87
N PRO A 119 14.07 3.95 -10.53
CA PRO A 119 13.41 5.14 -9.98
C PRO A 119 13.83 5.42 -8.54
N TRP A 120 13.72 6.69 -8.14
CA TRP A 120 14.06 7.12 -6.78
C TRP A 120 13.00 6.64 -5.79
N ILE A 121 13.40 5.74 -4.88
CA ILE A 121 12.56 5.18 -3.82
C ILE A 121 13.33 5.34 -2.52
N VAL A 122 12.70 5.96 -1.53
CA VAL A 122 13.31 6.23 -0.22
C VAL A 122 12.40 5.82 0.92
N VAL A 123 13.01 5.55 2.08
CA VAL A 123 12.33 5.44 3.36
C VAL A 123 12.76 6.62 4.23
N TYR A 124 11.79 7.35 4.73
CA TYR A 124 11.99 8.32 5.79
C TYR A 124 11.73 7.65 7.15
N HIS A 125 12.65 7.76 8.09
CA HIS A 125 12.51 7.15 9.41
C HIS A 125 11.92 8.10 10.46
N ASP A 126 11.13 7.54 11.36
CA ASP A 126 10.57 8.24 12.55
C ASP A 126 9.78 9.52 12.20
N ILE A 127 9.07 9.51 11.08
CA ILE A 127 8.38 10.68 10.50
C ILE A 127 7.00 10.87 11.15
N MET A 128 6.33 9.79 11.52
CA MET A 128 5.07 9.82 12.28
C MET A 128 5.29 9.36 13.71
N SER A 129 4.92 10.20 14.69
CA SER A 129 5.04 9.86 16.10
C SER A 129 3.94 8.89 16.56
N GLU A 130 4.20 8.16 17.65
CA GLU A 130 3.21 7.26 18.28
C GLU A 130 1.88 7.94 18.58
N GLU A 131 1.94 9.19 19.06
CA GLU A 131 0.76 9.95 19.43
C GLU A 131 -0.07 10.34 18.19
N GLU A 132 0.60 10.75 17.11
CA GLU A 132 -0.06 11.01 15.83
C GLU A 132 -0.70 9.75 15.27
N MET A 133 0.03 8.62 15.26
CA MET A 133 -0.49 7.33 14.83
C MET A 133 -1.72 6.90 15.64
N ARG A 134 -1.68 7.06 16.96
CA ARG A 134 -2.78 6.71 17.87
C ARG A 134 -4.01 7.55 17.59
N GLN A 135 -3.85 8.86 17.41
CA GLN A 135 -4.95 9.78 17.10
C GLN A 135 -5.56 9.46 15.73
N ILE A 136 -4.74 9.30 14.70
CA ILE A 136 -5.18 8.98 13.34
C ILE A 136 -5.95 7.65 13.32
N LYS A 137 -5.42 6.60 13.97
CA LYS A 137 -6.14 5.32 14.11
C LYS A 137 -7.47 5.47 14.84
N ARG A 138 -7.54 6.31 15.88
CA ARG A 138 -8.79 6.59 16.62
C ARG A 138 -9.85 7.21 15.72
N LEU A 139 -9.47 8.20 14.90
CA LEU A 139 -10.36 8.87 13.95
C LEU A 139 -10.82 7.90 12.84
N ALA A 140 -9.92 7.05 12.35
CA ALA A 140 -10.20 6.10 11.26
C ALA A 140 -11.06 4.90 11.68
N THR A 141 -10.82 4.34 12.88
CA THR A 141 -11.46 3.10 13.36
C THR A 141 -12.98 3.05 13.18
N PRO A 142 -13.78 4.10 13.52
CA PRO A 142 -15.24 4.05 13.33
C PRO A 142 -15.67 4.03 11.85
N ARG A 143 -14.81 4.46 10.93
CA ARG A 143 -15.09 4.57 9.48
C ARG A 143 -14.51 3.43 8.64
N LEU A 144 -13.72 2.54 9.26
CA LEU A 144 -13.08 1.43 8.55
C LEU A 144 -14.13 0.48 7.95
N ASN A 145 -14.26 0.55 6.63
CA ASN A 145 -15.09 -0.34 5.83
C ASN A 145 -14.21 -1.14 4.87
N ARG A 146 -14.75 -2.22 4.29
CA ARG A 146 -14.02 -3.03 3.30
C ARG A 146 -13.55 -2.11 2.16
N ALA A 147 -12.26 -2.16 1.85
CA ALA A 147 -11.67 -1.29 0.84
C ALA A 147 -12.24 -1.63 -0.54
N THR A 148 -12.53 -0.58 -1.30
CA THR A 148 -12.91 -0.66 -2.71
C THR A 148 -11.72 -0.31 -3.60
N VAL A 149 -11.79 -0.74 -4.84
CA VAL A 149 -10.85 -0.41 -5.92
C VAL A 149 -11.63 0.22 -7.06
N GLN A 150 -11.01 1.14 -7.81
CA GLN A 150 -11.62 1.70 -9.01
C GLN A 150 -11.48 0.70 -10.14
N ASN A 151 -12.60 0.33 -10.77
CA ASN A 151 -12.61 -0.56 -11.91
C ASN A 151 -12.04 0.18 -13.13
N ALA A 152 -10.96 -0.33 -13.71
CA ALA A 152 -10.28 0.29 -14.86
C ALA A 152 -11.16 0.44 -16.12
N LYS A 153 -12.23 -0.36 -16.26
CA LYS A 153 -13.14 -0.31 -17.42
C LYS A 153 -14.36 0.58 -17.21
N THR A 154 -14.90 0.59 -15.99
CA THR A 154 -16.17 1.30 -15.68
C THR A 154 -15.97 2.57 -14.87
N GLY A 155 -14.82 2.74 -14.23
CA GLY A 155 -14.53 3.85 -13.31
C GLY A 155 -15.24 3.76 -11.95
N GLU A 156 -16.07 2.72 -11.73
CA GLU A 156 -16.84 2.52 -10.51
C GLU A 156 -16.02 1.89 -9.37
N LEU A 157 -16.44 2.12 -8.12
CA LEU A 157 -15.80 1.54 -6.94
C LEU A 157 -16.38 0.15 -6.64
N GLU A 158 -15.53 -0.88 -6.68
CA GLU A 158 -15.93 -2.28 -6.42
C GLU A 158 -15.09 -2.93 -5.32
N THR A 159 -15.64 -3.95 -4.64
CA THR A 159 -14.85 -4.77 -3.72
C THR A 159 -14.09 -5.84 -4.49
N ALA A 160 -12.76 -5.83 -4.43
CA ALA A 160 -11.91 -6.83 -5.07
C ALA A 160 -11.43 -7.91 -4.11
N HIS A 161 -11.19 -9.11 -4.64
CA HIS A 161 -10.54 -10.20 -3.92
C HIS A 161 -9.01 -10.09 -3.95
N TYR A 162 -8.44 -9.31 -4.87
CA TYR A 162 -7.00 -9.02 -4.93
C TYR A 162 -6.56 -7.86 -3.99
N ARG A 163 -7.51 -7.21 -3.31
CA ARG A 163 -7.27 -6.23 -2.25
C ARG A 163 -8.12 -6.57 -1.04
N ILE A 164 -7.48 -7.10 0.00
CA ILE A 164 -8.14 -7.48 1.25
C ILE A 164 -7.64 -6.56 2.37
N SER A 165 -8.33 -5.43 2.52
CA SER A 165 -8.07 -4.43 3.56
C SER A 165 -9.35 -3.73 3.97
N LYS A 166 -9.33 -3.05 5.11
CA LYS A 166 -10.29 -1.97 5.41
C LYS A 166 -9.66 -0.63 5.12
N SER A 167 -10.44 0.30 4.60
CA SER A 167 -10.01 1.69 4.39
C SER A 167 -10.94 2.68 5.07
N ALA A 168 -10.37 3.78 5.54
CA ALA A 168 -11.06 5.00 5.91
C ALA A 168 -10.33 6.18 5.27
N TRP A 169 -11.05 7.26 5.02
CA TRP A 169 -10.48 8.49 4.49
C TRP A 169 -10.69 9.62 5.50
N LEU A 170 -9.64 10.40 5.71
CA LEU A 170 -9.61 11.50 6.65
C LEU A 170 -9.13 12.78 5.94
N ARG A 171 -9.93 13.84 5.99
CA ARG A 171 -9.59 15.15 5.44
C ARG A 171 -8.65 15.91 6.36
N GLY A 172 -7.90 16.85 5.79
CA GLY A 172 -6.91 17.66 6.51
C GLY A 172 -7.52 18.52 7.61
N GLU A 173 -8.75 19.00 7.40
CA GLU A 173 -9.44 19.94 8.29
C GLU A 173 -10.12 19.24 9.47
N GLU A 174 -10.21 17.91 9.46
CA GLU A 174 -10.94 17.15 10.48
C GLU A 174 -10.25 17.13 11.84
N ASP A 175 -8.91 17.17 11.85
CA ASP A 175 -8.13 17.16 13.09
C ASP A 175 -6.78 17.84 12.87
N PRO A 176 -6.32 18.72 13.79
CA PRO A 176 -5.02 19.36 13.71
C PRO A 176 -3.85 18.40 13.50
N VAL A 177 -3.96 17.15 13.96
CA VAL A 177 -2.95 16.11 13.75
C VAL A 177 -2.73 15.83 12.26
N ILE A 178 -3.80 15.80 11.46
CA ILE A 178 -3.74 15.47 10.03
C ILE A 178 -3.17 16.67 9.28
N LYS A 179 -3.63 17.88 9.60
CA LYS A 179 -3.10 19.12 9.02
C LYS A 179 -1.60 19.25 9.24
N LYS A 180 -1.13 19.11 10.48
CA LYS A 180 0.29 19.16 10.84
C LYS A 180 1.10 18.08 10.12
N TYR A 181 0.50 16.91 9.94
CA TYR A 181 1.14 15.81 9.21
C TYR A 181 1.28 16.09 7.71
N ASN A 182 0.26 16.70 7.08
CA ASN A 182 0.35 17.17 5.70
C ASN A 182 1.46 18.22 5.55
N GLU A 183 1.53 19.22 6.44
CA GLU A 183 2.60 20.23 6.42
C GLU A 183 4.01 19.58 6.51
N ARG A 184 4.16 18.52 7.31
CA ARG A 184 5.40 17.75 7.39
C ARG A 184 5.70 16.99 6.09
N MET A 185 4.72 16.31 5.50
CA MET A 185 4.90 15.64 4.20
C MET A 185 5.28 16.63 3.10
N GLN A 186 4.70 17.82 3.07
CA GLN A 186 5.05 18.89 2.14
C GLN A 186 6.49 19.38 2.36
N ALA A 187 6.91 19.58 3.61
CA ALA A 187 8.28 19.97 3.93
C ALA A 187 9.31 18.90 3.51
N ILE A 188 8.99 17.62 3.72
CA ILE A 188 9.87 16.49 3.40
C ILE A 188 9.93 16.23 1.90
N THR A 189 8.82 16.30 1.17
CA THR A 189 8.82 15.96 -0.26
C THR A 189 9.12 17.14 -1.17
N GLY A 190 8.96 18.37 -0.66
CA GLY A 190 8.98 19.59 -1.48
C GLY A 190 7.74 19.75 -2.38
N LEU A 191 6.83 18.78 -2.41
CA LEU A 191 5.62 18.80 -3.24
C LEU A 191 4.49 19.53 -2.55
N ASP A 192 3.65 20.19 -3.34
CA ASP A 192 2.42 20.80 -2.84
C ASP A 192 1.35 19.73 -2.55
N LEU A 193 0.56 19.93 -1.49
CA LEU A 193 -0.49 18.99 -1.08
C LEU A 193 -1.90 19.57 -1.18
N GLU A 194 -2.09 20.78 -1.72
CA GLU A 194 -3.41 21.39 -1.84
C GLU A 194 -4.36 20.54 -2.70
N THR A 195 -3.83 19.94 -3.76
CA THR A 195 -4.57 19.05 -4.68
C THR A 195 -4.44 17.57 -4.32
N ALA A 196 -3.71 17.23 -3.25
CA ALA A 196 -3.49 15.85 -2.84
C ALA A 196 -4.78 15.22 -2.27
N GLU A 197 -4.88 13.90 -2.37
CA GLU A 197 -6.06 13.19 -1.85
C GLU A 197 -6.15 13.22 -0.32
N GLU A 198 -7.34 12.91 0.19
CA GLU A 198 -7.56 12.67 1.61
C GLU A 198 -6.60 11.59 2.14
N LEU A 199 -6.24 11.63 3.43
CA LEU A 199 -5.34 10.64 4.01
C LEU A 199 -6.08 9.29 4.09
N GLN A 200 -5.64 8.31 3.29
CA GLN A 200 -6.22 6.98 3.29
C GLN A 200 -5.62 6.13 4.39
N ILE A 201 -6.41 5.72 5.37
CA ILE A 201 -6.00 4.80 6.41
C ILE A 201 -6.39 3.39 6.01
N ALA A 202 -5.41 2.51 5.78
CA ALA A 202 -5.65 1.12 5.45
C ALA A 202 -5.22 0.19 6.59
N ASN A 203 -6.04 -0.84 6.81
CA ASN A 203 -5.81 -1.89 7.79
C ASN A 203 -5.87 -3.27 7.13
N TYR A 204 -4.80 -4.04 7.26
CA TYR A 204 -4.67 -5.41 6.78
C TYR A 204 -4.56 -6.35 7.98
N GLY A 205 -5.59 -7.18 8.15
CA GLY A 205 -5.56 -8.31 9.09
C GLY A 205 -4.77 -9.50 8.54
N LEU A 206 -4.89 -10.65 9.18
CA LEU A 206 -4.24 -11.89 8.76
C LEU A 206 -4.61 -12.27 7.32
N GLY A 207 -3.60 -12.51 6.48
CA GLY A 207 -3.77 -12.77 5.04
C GLY A 207 -4.16 -11.55 4.20
N GLY A 208 -4.39 -10.39 4.82
CA GLY A 208 -4.68 -9.14 4.13
C GLY A 208 -3.51 -8.73 3.26
N HIS A 209 -3.79 -8.39 2.01
CA HIS A 209 -2.80 -8.03 0.98
C HIS A 209 -3.41 -7.08 -0.05
N TYR A 210 -2.54 -6.58 -0.93
CA TYR A 210 -2.92 -5.91 -2.17
C TYR A 210 -1.96 -6.40 -3.26
N GLU A 211 -2.50 -7.14 -4.24
CA GLU A 211 -1.74 -7.62 -5.40
C GLU A 211 -1.10 -6.47 -6.22
N PRO A 212 -0.10 -6.76 -7.08
CA PRO A 212 0.63 -5.74 -7.82
C PRO A 212 -0.25 -4.76 -8.62
N HIS A 213 -0.05 -3.46 -8.39
CA HIS A 213 -0.80 -2.39 -9.02
C HIS A 213 0.07 -1.15 -9.27
N TYR A 214 -0.51 -0.20 -10.00
CA TYR A 214 0.01 1.16 -10.14
C TYR A 214 -0.86 2.11 -9.33
N ASP A 215 -0.24 3.16 -8.83
CA ASP A 215 -0.97 4.24 -8.19
C ASP A 215 -1.40 5.32 -9.19
N PHE A 216 -0.72 5.46 -10.33
CA PHE A 216 -1.10 6.35 -11.42
C PHE A 216 -2.13 5.71 -12.35
N ALA A 217 -2.93 6.53 -13.03
CA ALA A 217 -3.80 6.06 -14.11
C ALA A 217 -2.99 5.86 -15.40
N ARG A 218 -3.23 4.74 -16.06
CA ARG A 218 -2.55 4.39 -17.31
C ARG A 218 -3.22 5.07 -18.52
N ARG A 219 -2.48 5.20 -19.63
CA ARG A 219 -3.00 5.88 -20.85
C ARG A 219 -4.27 5.26 -21.42
N ASP A 220 -4.50 3.96 -21.18
CA ASP A 220 -5.71 3.22 -21.57
C ASP A 220 -6.93 3.49 -20.66
N GLU A 221 -6.70 4.04 -19.46
CA GLU A 221 -7.74 4.32 -18.46
C GLU A 221 -8.33 5.71 -18.70
N LYS A 222 -9.35 5.75 -19.56
CA LYS A 222 -10.08 6.99 -19.86
C LYS A 222 -10.80 7.49 -18.61
N ASP A 223 -10.72 8.79 -18.37
CA ASP A 223 -11.47 9.55 -17.36
C ASP A 223 -11.08 9.36 -15.87
N ALA A 224 -10.04 8.57 -15.54
CA ALA A 224 -9.68 8.22 -14.14
C ALA A 224 -9.59 9.40 -13.15
N PHE A 225 -9.14 10.58 -13.60
CA PHE A 225 -9.06 11.80 -12.77
C PHE A 225 -9.80 13.00 -13.36
N LYS A 226 -10.58 12.80 -14.43
CA LYS A 226 -11.18 13.90 -15.19
C LYS A 226 -12.22 14.67 -14.38
N THR A 227 -12.91 14.00 -13.47
CA THR A 227 -13.91 14.60 -12.56
C THR A 227 -13.26 15.38 -11.42
N LEU A 228 -12.06 14.99 -10.98
CA LEU A 228 -11.30 15.68 -9.94
C LEU A 228 -10.59 16.92 -10.50
N GLY A 229 -10.17 16.87 -11.76
CA GLY A 229 -9.43 17.98 -12.39
C GLY A 229 -8.09 18.27 -11.71
N THR A 230 -7.60 17.36 -10.87
CA THR A 230 -6.31 17.44 -10.16
C THR A 230 -5.17 16.81 -10.96
N GLY A 231 -5.50 16.09 -12.03
CA GLY A 231 -4.54 15.39 -12.87
C GLY A 231 -4.10 14.05 -12.27
N ASN A 232 -3.10 13.40 -12.87
CA ASN A 232 -2.64 12.09 -12.44
C ASN A 232 -1.86 12.14 -11.09
N ARG A 233 -1.73 11.00 -10.42
CA ARG A 233 -1.00 10.87 -9.15
C ARG A 233 0.50 10.82 -9.42
N ILE A 234 1.21 11.90 -9.09
CA ILE A 234 2.63 12.08 -9.36
C ILE A 234 3.53 11.33 -8.38
N ALA A 235 3.08 11.13 -7.14
CA ALA A 235 3.86 10.49 -6.09
C ALA A 235 2.98 9.85 -5.01
N THR A 236 3.57 8.91 -4.28
CA THR A 236 2.95 8.22 -3.16
C THR A 236 3.80 8.37 -1.91
N PHE A 237 3.15 8.71 -0.79
CA PHE A 237 3.76 8.77 0.53
C PHE A 237 3.05 7.79 1.48
N LEU A 238 3.67 6.62 1.69
CA LEU A 238 3.09 5.49 2.39
C LEU A 238 3.68 5.36 3.80
N ASN A 239 2.88 5.68 4.82
CA ASN A 239 3.29 5.66 6.22
C ASN A 239 2.99 4.31 6.87
N TYR A 240 3.98 3.72 7.53
CA TYR A 240 3.81 2.50 8.32
C TYR A 240 3.43 2.85 9.75
N MET A 241 2.20 2.54 10.15
CA MET A 241 1.70 2.87 11.49
C MET A 241 1.78 1.70 12.48
N SER A 242 2.40 0.58 12.11
CA SER A 242 2.52 -0.60 12.97
C SER A 242 3.71 -1.44 12.54
N ASP A 243 4.39 -2.03 13.52
CA ASP A 243 5.33 -3.11 13.26
C ASP A 243 4.56 -4.37 12.88
N VAL A 244 5.02 -5.05 11.84
CA VAL A 244 4.45 -6.32 11.38
C VAL A 244 5.45 -7.42 11.68
N GLN A 245 5.04 -8.40 12.48
CA GLN A 245 5.94 -9.45 12.97
C GLN A 245 6.40 -10.38 11.84
N ALA A 246 5.53 -10.67 10.87
CA ALA A 246 5.89 -11.43 9.68
C ALA A 246 4.94 -11.10 8.50
N GLY A 247 5.50 -11.08 7.28
CA GLY A 247 4.78 -10.67 6.08
C GLY A 247 4.56 -9.16 6.01
N GLY A 248 3.58 -8.72 5.23
CA GLY A 248 3.19 -7.30 5.17
C GLY A 248 4.19 -6.35 4.53
N ALA A 249 5.28 -6.84 3.93
CA ALA A 249 6.22 -6.02 3.16
C ALA A 249 5.52 -5.28 2.01
N THR A 250 6.00 -4.09 1.68
CA THR A 250 5.68 -3.44 0.40
C THR A 250 6.76 -3.84 -0.59
N VAL A 251 6.39 -4.41 -1.74
CA VAL A 251 7.35 -4.98 -2.70
C VAL A 251 7.16 -4.39 -4.07
N PHE A 252 8.26 -4.25 -4.82
CA PHE A 252 8.29 -3.75 -6.20
C PHE A 252 8.81 -4.86 -7.10
N PRO A 253 7.93 -5.68 -7.73
CA PRO A 253 8.34 -6.87 -8.46
C PRO A 253 9.38 -6.62 -9.55
N TYR A 254 9.26 -5.53 -10.31
CA TYR A 254 10.21 -5.20 -11.38
C TYR A 254 11.58 -4.71 -10.90
N LEU A 255 11.67 -4.31 -9.63
CA LEU A 255 12.91 -3.85 -9.01
C LEU A 255 13.57 -4.91 -8.12
N GLY A 256 12.84 -5.99 -7.78
CA GLY A 256 13.28 -6.94 -6.74
C GLY A 256 13.38 -6.31 -5.35
N LEU A 257 12.77 -5.15 -5.15
CA LEU A 257 12.88 -4.36 -3.92
C LEU A 257 11.79 -4.74 -2.92
N LYS A 258 12.18 -4.78 -1.64
CA LYS A 258 11.31 -5.07 -0.50
C LYS A 258 11.48 -4.00 0.57
N LEU A 259 10.39 -3.38 0.99
CA LEU A 259 10.33 -2.44 2.10
C LEU A 259 9.56 -3.09 3.24
N TYR A 260 10.24 -3.37 4.34
CA TYR A 260 9.60 -3.95 5.52
C TYR A 260 8.94 -2.85 6.36
N PRO A 261 7.68 -3.05 6.79
CA PRO A 261 6.98 -2.04 7.57
C PRO A 261 7.62 -1.90 8.96
N LYS A 262 8.11 -0.71 9.26
CA LYS A 262 8.58 -0.32 10.59
C LYS A 262 7.76 0.85 11.07
N LYS A 263 7.19 0.73 12.27
CA LYS A 263 6.27 1.72 12.82
C LYS A 263 6.93 3.10 12.90
N GLY A 264 6.24 4.12 12.38
CA GLY A 264 6.70 5.51 12.34
C GLY A 264 7.43 5.89 11.05
N ASP A 265 7.90 4.92 10.28
CA ASP A 265 8.60 5.15 9.01
C ASP A 265 7.60 5.40 7.87
N ALA A 266 8.08 6.02 6.79
CA ALA A 266 7.30 6.25 5.58
C ALA A 266 8.12 5.97 4.32
N ALA A 267 7.55 5.21 3.38
CA ALA A 267 8.12 5.05 2.05
C ALA A 267 7.62 6.15 1.12
N PHE A 268 8.50 6.64 0.24
CA PHE A 268 8.18 7.62 -0.78
C PHE A 268 8.74 7.21 -2.14
N TRP A 269 7.95 7.41 -3.19
CA TRP A 269 8.39 7.27 -4.57
C TRP A 269 7.54 8.15 -5.50
N TYR A 270 8.11 8.49 -6.66
CA TYR A 270 7.37 9.10 -7.76
C TYR A 270 6.70 8.01 -8.60
N ASN A 271 5.46 8.25 -8.99
CA ASN A 271 4.68 7.37 -9.87
C ASN A 271 4.83 7.74 -11.34
N LEU A 272 5.23 8.99 -11.62
CA LEU A 272 5.36 9.55 -12.97
C LEU A 272 6.76 10.11 -13.18
N HIS A 273 7.29 9.99 -14.40
CA HIS A 273 8.42 10.77 -14.89
C HIS A 273 8.08 12.27 -14.91
N LYS A 274 9.05 13.13 -15.12
CA LYS A 274 8.83 14.58 -15.26
C LYS A 274 8.05 14.93 -16.53
N SER A 275 8.06 14.03 -17.52
CA SER A 275 7.21 14.11 -18.71
C SER A 275 5.72 13.90 -18.42
N GLY A 276 5.38 13.33 -17.26
CA GLY A 276 4.02 12.91 -16.91
C GLY A 276 3.73 11.45 -17.26
N ASP A 277 4.66 10.75 -17.90
CA ASP A 277 4.51 9.32 -18.19
C ASP A 277 4.68 8.45 -16.94
N GLY A 278 3.94 7.36 -16.86
CA GLY A 278 3.96 6.47 -15.71
C GLY A 278 5.26 5.67 -15.61
N ILE A 279 5.87 5.65 -14.42
CA ILE A 279 7.08 4.87 -14.15
C ILE A 279 6.66 3.42 -13.90
N HIS A 280 6.80 2.56 -14.91
CA HIS A 280 6.33 1.18 -14.84
C HIS A 280 7.03 0.34 -13.77
N GLU A 281 8.28 0.66 -13.45
CA GLU A 281 9.09 0.05 -12.41
C GLU A 281 8.50 0.24 -11.01
N THR A 282 7.65 1.26 -10.81
CA THR A 282 6.97 1.51 -9.52
C THR A 282 5.73 0.64 -9.30
N ARG A 283 5.49 -0.35 -10.17
CA ARG A 283 4.50 -1.39 -9.92
C ARG A 283 4.80 -2.06 -8.58
N HIS A 284 3.85 -2.01 -7.66
CA HIS A 284 4.09 -2.41 -6.29
C HIS A 284 2.89 -3.15 -5.68
N ALA A 285 3.16 -3.88 -4.60
CA ALA A 285 2.19 -4.70 -3.91
C ALA A 285 2.39 -4.64 -2.39
N ALA A 286 1.34 -4.94 -1.64
CA ALA A 286 1.42 -5.21 -0.21
C ALA A 286 1.33 -6.72 0.00
N CYS A 287 2.43 -7.33 0.44
CA CYS A 287 2.49 -8.76 0.75
C CYS A 287 1.49 -9.16 1.84
N PRO A 288 1.00 -10.41 1.83
CA PRO A 288 0.13 -10.92 2.88
C PRO A 288 0.72 -10.73 4.27
N VAL A 289 -0.07 -10.22 5.20
CA VAL A 289 0.30 -10.21 6.62
C VAL A 289 0.19 -11.64 7.14
N LEU A 290 1.32 -12.19 7.58
CA LEU A 290 1.38 -13.55 8.12
C LEU A 290 1.20 -13.55 9.64
N VAL A 291 1.77 -12.55 10.32
CA VAL A 291 1.65 -12.39 11.76
C VAL A 291 1.55 -10.91 12.14
N GLY A 292 0.53 -10.59 12.95
CA GLY A 292 0.25 -9.25 13.43
C GLY A 292 -0.85 -8.57 12.62
N ILE A 293 -0.81 -7.24 12.59
CA ILE A 293 -1.78 -6.42 11.87
C ILE A 293 -1.04 -5.24 11.25
N LYS A 294 -1.21 -5.02 9.95
CA LYS A 294 -0.57 -3.91 9.24
C LYS A 294 -1.54 -2.74 9.18
N TRP A 295 -1.14 -1.62 9.76
CA TRP A 295 -1.76 -0.31 9.58
C TRP A 295 -0.87 0.56 8.74
N VAL A 296 -1.44 1.20 7.72
CA VAL A 296 -0.75 2.21 6.93
C VAL A 296 -1.62 3.43 6.71
N ALA A 297 -0.99 4.59 6.57
CA ALA A 297 -1.65 5.80 6.09
C ALA A 297 -1.02 6.18 4.75
N ASN A 298 -1.81 6.20 3.68
CA ASN A 298 -1.35 6.53 2.35
C ASN A 298 -1.79 7.94 1.96
N LYS A 299 -0.89 8.68 1.32
CA LYS A 299 -1.17 9.99 0.73
C LYS A 299 -0.74 9.96 -0.74
N TRP A 300 -1.71 10.15 -1.62
CA TRP A 300 -1.47 10.34 -3.04
C TRP A 300 -1.40 11.83 -3.37
N ILE A 301 -0.33 12.22 -4.06
CA ILE A 301 -0.06 13.60 -4.45
C ILE A 301 -0.33 13.71 -5.95
N HIS A 302 -1.03 14.77 -6.36
CA HIS A 302 -1.41 14.99 -7.75
C HIS A 302 -0.44 15.92 -8.49
N GLU A 303 -0.44 15.85 -9.82
CA GLU A 303 0.40 16.68 -10.70
C GLU A 303 0.06 18.17 -10.67
N ARG A 304 -1.22 18.53 -10.51
CA ARG A 304 -1.64 19.93 -10.47
C ARG A 304 -1.12 20.62 -9.21
N GLY A 305 -0.56 21.81 -9.37
CA GLY A 305 0.10 22.57 -8.30
C GLY A 305 1.60 22.27 -8.17
N GLN A 306 2.14 21.35 -8.98
CA GLN A 306 3.56 21.02 -9.00
C GLN A 306 4.33 21.69 -10.13
N GLU A 307 3.69 22.49 -10.98
CA GLU A 307 4.24 23.00 -12.24
C GLU A 307 5.57 23.76 -12.03
N PHE A 308 5.69 24.48 -10.92
CA PHE A 308 6.89 25.23 -10.55
C PHE A 308 7.80 24.52 -9.53
N ARG A 309 7.33 23.43 -8.93
CA ARG A 309 8.07 22.64 -7.93
C ARG A 309 8.79 21.45 -8.57
N ARG A 310 8.19 20.88 -9.62
CA ARG A 310 8.70 19.74 -10.39
C ARG A 310 8.52 20.03 -11.88
N PRO A 311 9.37 20.90 -12.46
CA PRO A 311 9.28 21.24 -13.88
C PRO A 311 9.56 20.01 -14.75
N CYS A 312 8.98 20.00 -15.95
CA CYS A 312 9.21 18.95 -16.94
C CYS A 312 10.70 18.83 -17.29
N GLY A 313 11.15 17.59 -17.52
CA GLY A 313 12.49 17.30 -18.04
C GLY A 313 12.61 17.66 -19.51
N LEU A 314 13.84 17.60 -20.03
CA LEU A 314 14.06 17.71 -21.48
C LEU A 314 13.86 16.37 -22.17
N GLU A 315 14.09 15.27 -21.43
CA GLU A 315 13.89 13.90 -21.92
C GLU A 315 12.62 13.26 -21.33
N PRO A 316 11.97 12.33 -22.06
CA PRO A 316 10.73 11.68 -21.60
C PRO A 316 10.88 10.84 -20.33
N ASP A 317 12.03 10.21 -20.13
CA ASP A 317 12.27 9.24 -19.05
C ASP A 317 12.95 9.86 -17.80
N GLU A 318 13.12 11.19 -17.78
CA GLU A 318 13.76 11.96 -16.68
C GLU A 318 12.89 12.23 -15.45
#